data_AF-A0A7Y2GR04-F1
#
_entry.id   AF-A0A7Y2GR04-F1
#
_cell.length_a   1.000
_cell.length_b   1.000
_cell.length_c   1.000
_cell.angle_alpha   90.00
_cell.angle_beta   90.00
_cell.angle_gamma   90.00
#
_symmetry.space_group_name_H-M   'P 1'
#
loop_
_entity.id
_entity.type
_entity.pdbx_description
1 polymer ?
#
loop_
_entity_poly.entity_id
_entity_poly.type
_entity_poly.pdbx_seq_one_letter_code
_entity_poly.pdbx_strand_id
1 'polypeptide(L)'
;MRLGIAHHYGWAVAVTATDEHRVVDRRRIELIEPGHPTAPIHHEGGAYDMHSSGKLLSDDELAELVAEVRSSVEGSIETAFNELAHSLAAPVRSISLRAWPEGFPSGIAELRKPPFDSQADSVMYRQLMADAAQRRGWVVHRFDGATAEGRASELLGPRAEEVLRGPRRTLGPPWNRDHRMALAATVLASIE
;
A
#
# COMPACT_ATOMS: atom_id res chain seq x y z
N MET A 1 -7.11 6.45 15.67
CA MET A 1 -6.04 6.76 14.70
C MET A 1 -6.45 6.31 13.30
N ARG A 2 -6.00 7.02 12.26
CA ARG A 2 -6.19 6.64 10.85
C ARG A 2 -4.83 6.36 10.21
N LEU A 3 -4.72 5.27 9.47
CA LEU A 3 -3.51 4.83 8.79
C LEU A 3 -3.63 5.06 7.28
N GLY A 4 -2.71 5.81 6.70
CA GLY A 4 -2.62 5.99 5.26
C GLY A 4 -1.42 5.23 4.70
N ILE A 5 -1.62 4.57 3.55
CA ILE A 5 -0.56 3.80 2.88
C ILE A 5 -0.31 4.34 1.48
N ALA A 6 0.97 4.54 1.16
CA ALA A 6 1.47 4.73 -0.20
C ALA A 6 2.46 3.61 -0.52
N HIS A 7 2.06 2.66 -1.37
CA HIS A 7 2.86 1.46 -1.66
C HIS A 7 3.56 1.50 -3.01
N HIS A 8 4.61 0.70 -3.10
CA HIS A 8 5.40 0.39 -4.27
C HIS A 8 5.59 -1.14 -4.35
N TYR A 9 6.39 -1.63 -5.30
CA TYR A 9 6.77 -3.05 -5.33
C TYR A 9 7.67 -3.38 -4.15
N GLY A 10 7.25 -4.34 -3.34
CA GLY A 10 8.00 -4.85 -2.19
C GLY A 10 8.02 -3.95 -0.94
N TRP A 11 7.45 -2.74 -0.95
CA TRP A 11 7.46 -1.87 0.23
C TRP A 11 6.36 -0.80 0.22
N ALA A 12 6.11 -0.17 1.37
CA ALA A 12 5.18 0.95 1.50
C ALA A 12 5.62 2.02 2.50
N VAL A 13 5.18 3.26 2.28
CA VAL A 13 5.14 4.31 3.30
C VAL A 13 3.82 4.20 4.06
N ALA A 14 3.91 4.12 5.39
CA ALA A 14 2.80 4.20 6.31
C ALA A 14 2.85 5.51 7.10
N VAL A 15 1.73 6.24 7.13
CA VAL A 15 1.57 7.45 7.94
C VAL A 15 0.33 7.28 8.81
N THR A 16 0.49 7.43 10.12
CA THR A 16 -0.62 7.40 11.08
C THR A 16 -0.92 8.81 11.57
N ALA A 17 -2.20 9.19 11.53
CA ALA A 17 -2.67 10.50 11.98
C ALA A 17 -3.82 10.41 13.02
N THR A 18 -3.95 11.46 13.83
CA THR A 18 -5.11 11.67 14.72
C THR A 18 -6.33 12.17 13.95
N ASP A 19 -7.44 12.40 14.67
CA ASP A 19 -8.66 12.95 14.06
C ASP A 19 -8.49 14.38 13.56
N GLU A 20 -7.59 15.13 14.19
CA GLU A 20 -7.21 16.50 13.86
C GLU A 20 -6.09 16.58 12.80
N HIS A 21 -5.80 15.45 12.14
CA HIS A 21 -4.77 15.28 11.10
C HIS A 21 -3.32 15.47 11.58
N ARG A 22 -3.07 15.37 12.89
CA ARG A 22 -1.70 15.38 13.41
C ARG A 22 -1.02 14.04 13.14
N VAL A 23 0.11 14.05 12.45
CA VAL A 23 0.95 12.85 12.26
C VAL A 23 1.54 12.42 13.60
N VAL A 24 1.31 11.16 13.98
CA VAL A 24 1.83 10.56 15.22
C VAL A 24 2.85 9.46 14.96
N ASP A 25 2.86 8.89 13.77
CA ASP A 25 3.82 7.88 13.34
C ASP A 25 4.02 7.97 11.83
N ARG A 26 5.26 7.74 11.39
CA ARG A 26 5.60 7.51 9.98
C ARG A 26 6.66 6.42 9.90
N ARG A 27 6.46 5.45 9.02
CA ARG A 27 7.44 4.37 8.82
C ARG A 27 7.43 3.86 7.39
N ARG A 28 8.54 3.22 7.02
CA ARG A 28 8.62 2.37 5.83
C ARG A 28 8.35 0.94 6.28
N ILE A 29 7.48 0.24 5.56
CA ILE A 29 7.17 -1.17 5.76
C ILE A 29 7.74 -1.92 4.56
N GLU A 30 8.63 -2.88 4.79
CA GLU A 30 8.95 -3.88 3.77
C GLU A 30 7.77 -4.85 3.68
N LEU A 31 7.24 -5.04 2.48
CA LEU A 31 6.07 -5.87 2.23
C LEU A 31 6.44 -7.30 1.87
N ILE A 32 7.73 -7.61 1.74
CA ILE A 32 8.18 -8.91 1.27
C ILE A 32 9.47 -9.29 1.97
N GLU A 33 9.62 -10.55 2.35
CA GLU A 33 10.85 -11.01 2.99
C GLU A 33 12.01 -11.04 1.99
N PRO A 34 13.25 -10.87 2.47
CA PRO A 34 14.44 -11.00 1.63
C PRO A 34 14.48 -12.36 0.91
N GLY A 35 14.81 -12.35 -0.38
CA GLY A 35 14.95 -13.56 -1.19
C GLY A 35 13.77 -13.85 -2.11
N HIS A 36 12.65 -13.14 -1.96
CA HIS A 36 11.51 -13.25 -2.87
C HIS A 36 11.47 -12.13 -3.92
N PRO A 37 10.94 -12.39 -5.13
CA PRO A 37 10.78 -11.36 -6.16
C PRO A 37 9.71 -10.33 -5.74
N THR A 38 10.00 -9.05 -5.96
CA THR A 38 9.11 -7.93 -5.58
C THR A 38 7.93 -7.70 -6.52
N ALA A 39 7.92 -8.39 -7.67
CA ALA A 39 6.84 -8.36 -8.66
C ALA A 39 6.85 -9.67 -9.48
N PRO A 40 6.55 -10.84 -8.87
CA PRO A 40 6.63 -12.14 -9.53
C PRO A 40 5.83 -12.20 -10.83
N ILE A 41 4.66 -11.57 -10.90
CA ILE A 41 3.83 -11.62 -12.12
C ILE A 41 4.43 -10.71 -13.20
N HIS A 42 4.77 -9.47 -12.86
CA HIS A 42 5.31 -8.55 -13.85
C HIS A 42 6.68 -8.97 -14.40
N HIS A 43 7.56 -9.47 -13.53
CA HIS A 43 8.94 -9.83 -13.91
C HIS A 43 9.00 -11.24 -14.49
N GLU A 44 8.40 -12.24 -13.84
CA GLU A 44 8.55 -13.65 -14.23
C GLU A 44 7.38 -14.17 -15.09
N GLY A 45 6.34 -13.35 -15.29
CA GLY A 45 5.20 -13.67 -16.14
C GLY A 45 5.47 -13.70 -17.65
N GLY A 46 6.65 -13.27 -18.10
CA GLY A 46 7.09 -13.48 -19.48
C GLY A 46 6.41 -12.60 -20.53
N ALA A 47 5.69 -11.53 -20.15
CA ALA A 47 5.18 -10.56 -21.11
C ALA A 47 6.32 -9.78 -21.80
N TYR A 48 7.47 -9.63 -21.13
CA TYR A 48 8.64 -8.93 -21.64
C TYR A 48 9.93 -9.61 -21.16
N ASP A 49 10.72 -10.15 -22.11
CA ASP A 49 12.01 -10.81 -21.82
C ASP A 49 13.00 -9.93 -21.04
N MET A 50 12.87 -8.60 -21.15
CA MET A 50 13.75 -7.63 -20.49
C MET A 50 13.55 -7.56 -18.96
N HIS A 51 12.42 -8.05 -18.45
CA HIS A 51 12.07 -7.96 -17.03
C HIS A 51 12.23 -9.29 -16.28
N SER A 52 12.35 -10.41 -17.00
CA SER A 52 12.54 -11.73 -16.37
C SER A 52 13.98 -11.93 -15.94
N SER A 53 14.15 -12.52 -14.76
CA SER A 53 15.47 -12.86 -14.20
C SER A 53 15.92 -14.28 -14.55
N GLY A 54 15.10 -15.06 -15.27
CA GLY A 54 15.36 -16.47 -15.51
C GLY A 54 14.54 -17.11 -16.63
N LYS A 55 14.34 -18.43 -16.51
CA LYS A 55 13.54 -19.21 -17.45
C LYS A 55 12.07 -18.78 -17.36
N LEU A 56 11.42 -18.63 -18.52
CA LEU A 56 9.97 -18.49 -18.62
C LEU A 56 9.25 -19.59 -17.83
N LEU A 57 8.46 -19.17 -16.85
CA LEU A 57 7.63 -20.05 -16.05
C LEU A 57 6.35 -20.43 -16.79
N SER A 58 5.94 -21.69 -16.66
CA SER A 58 4.58 -22.14 -16.96
C SER A 58 3.57 -21.46 -16.02
N ASP A 59 2.28 -21.56 -16.35
CA ASP A 59 1.23 -20.98 -15.50
C ASP A 59 1.21 -21.62 -14.09
N ASP A 60 1.51 -22.91 -13.99
CA ASP A 60 1.57 -23.63 -12.71
C ASP A 60 2.80 -23.21 -11.90
N GLU A 61 4.00 -23.19 -12.52
CA GLU A 61 5.24 -22.73 -11.85
C GLU A 61 5.11 -21.27 -11.36
N LEU A 62 4.47 -20.40 -12.16
CA LEU A 62 4.21 -19.01 -11.76
C LEU A 62 3.16 -18.91 -10.66
N ALA A 63 2.13 -19.75 -10.67
CA ALA A 63 1.13 -19.80 -9.60
C ALA A 63 1.76 -20.20 -8.26
N GLU A 64 2.67 -21.18 -8.27
CA GLU A 64 3.42 -21.60 -7.08
C GLU A 64 4.29 -20.46 -6.53
N LEU A 65 5.08 -19.81 -7.40
CA LEU A 65 5.90 -18.65 -7.01
C LEU A 65 5.06 -17.51 -6.43
N VAL A 66 3.92 -17.20 -7.06
CA VAL A 66 3.00 -16.17 -6.55
C VAL A 66 2.43 -16.57 -5.21
N ALA A 67 2.08 -17.83 -4.98
CA ALA A 67 1.59 -18.31 -3.69
C ALA A 67 2.65 -18.16 -2.58
N GLU A 68 3.91 -18.50 -2.85
CA GLU A 68 5.03 -18.29 -1.92
C GLU A 68 5.20 -16.80 -1.57
N VAL A 69 5.23 -15.94 -2.60
CA VAL A 69 5.34 -14.48 -2.41
C VAL A 69 4.16 -13.94 -1.60
N ARG A 70 2.93 -14.41 -1.86
CA ARG A 70 1.75 -14.02 -1.09
C ARG A 70 1.89 -14.37 0.39
N SER A 71 2.35 -15.57 0.71
CA SER A 71 2.57 -16.00 2.09
C SER A 71 3.60 -15.12 2.79
N SER A 72 4.71 -14.81 2.11
CA SER A 72 5.75 -13.90 2.63
C SER A 72 5.20 -12.49 2.90
N VAL A 73 4.37 -11.98 1.98
CA VAL A 73 3.76 -10.66 2.09
C VAL A 73 2.73 -10.61 3.22
N GLU A 74 1.90 -11.64 3.35
CA GLU A 74 0.95 -11.76 4.45
C GLU A 74 1.67 -11.74 5.81
N GLY A 75 2.73 -12.53 5.98
CA GLY A 75 3.54 -12.53 7.21
C GLY A 75 4.15 -11.16 7.52
N SER A 76 4.71 -10.50 6.50
CA SER A 76 5.31 -9.17 6.62
C SER A 76 4.28 -8.11 7.02
N ILE A 77 3.10 -8.10 6.39
CA ILE A 77 2.00 -7.18 6.71
C ILE A 77 1.50 -7.42 8.12
N GLU A 78 1.25 -8.67 8.52
CA GLU A 78 0.75 -9.02 9.85
C GLU A 78 1.72 -8.53 10.94
N THR A 79 3.02 -8.76 10.74
CA THR A 79 4.07 -8.30 11.65
C THR A 79 4.09 -6.77 11.73
N ALA A 80 4.18 -6.09 10.59
CA ALA A 80 4.26 -4.64 10.53
C ALA A 80 3.02 -3.94 11.12
N PHE A 81 1.82 -4.48 10.87
CA PHE A 81 0.57 -3.93 11.39
C PHE A 81 0.45 -4.17 12.90
N ASN A 82 0.92 -5.31 13.41
CA ASN A 82 0.98 -5.55 14.85
C ASN A 82 1.95 -4.57 15.52
N GLU A 83 3.19 -4.46 15.04
CA GLU A 83 4.16 -3.52 15.59
C GLU A 83 3.68 -2.07 15.56
N LEU A 84 3.05 -1.66 14.46
CA LEU A 84 2.44 -0.34 14.33
C LEU A 84 1.35 -0.15 15.40
N ALA A 85 0.38 -1.06 15.48
CA ALA A 85 -0.72 -0.93 16.43
C ALA A 85 -0.23 -0.89 17.90
N HIS A 86 0.76 -1.71 18.25
CA HIS A 86 1.34 -1.74 19.62
C HIS A 86 2.10 -0.46 19.97
N SER A 87 2.69 0.23 18.98
CA SER A 87 3.45 1.47 19.21
C SER A 87 2.57 2.72 19.39
N LEU A 88 1.28 2.65 19.08
CA LEU A 88 0.39 3.81 19.10
C LEU A 88 -0.32 3.98 20.44
N ALA A 89 -0.43 5.23 20.89
CA ALA A 89 -1.14 5.58 22.12
C ALA A 89 -2.67 5.40 22.06
N ALA A 90 -3.24 5.18 20.86
CA ALA A 90 -4.66 4.90 20.68
C ALA A 90 -4.89 3.94 19.50
N PRO A 91 -6.00 3.19 19.49
CA PRO A 91 -6.27 2.20 18.44
C PRO A 91 -6.33 2.80 17.02
N VAL A 92 -5.87 2.01 16.05
CA VAL A 92 -6.15 2.24 14.63
C VAL A 92 -7.61 1.87 14.37
N ARG A 93 -8.37 2.78 13.75
CA ARG A 93 -9.77 2.56 13.39
C ARG A 93 -9.96 2.31 11.91
N SER A 94 -9.07 2.86 11.08
CA SER A 94 -9.18 2.71 9.65
C SER A 94 -7.82 2.74 8.97
N ILE A 95 -7.78 2.14 7.79
CA ILE A 95 -6.68 2.17 6.84
C ILE A 95 -7.17 2.73 5.51
N SER A 96 -6.33 3.48 4.81
CA SER A 96 -6.62 4.01 3.48
C SER A 96 -5.61 3.47 2.47
N LEU A 97 -6.10 2.80 1.43
CA LEU A 97 -5.31 2.16 0.38
C LEU A 97 -5.66 2.74 -1.00
N ARG A 98 -4.70 2.82 -1.91
CA ARG A 98 -4.98 3.25 -3.29
C ARG A 98 -5.97 2.29 -3.95
N ALA A 99 -7.06 2.79 -4.52
CA ALA A 99 -8.10 1.99 -5.17
C ALA A 99 -7.55 1.10 -6.30
N TRP A 100 -8.18 -0.06 -6.48
CA TRP A 100 -7.98 -0.97 -7.60
C TRP A 100 -9.34 -1.30 -8.24
N PRO A 101 -9.37 -1.71 -9.53
CA PRO A 101 -10.62 -2.03 -10.21
C PRO A 101 -11.41 -3.13 -9.50
N GLU A 102 -12.73 -2.96 -9.42
CA GLU A 102 -13.62 -4.06 -9.08
C GLU A 102 -13.58 -5.11 -10.18
N GLY A 103 -13.56 -6.39 -9.80
CA GLY A 103 -13.45 -7.49 -10.77
C GLY A 103 -12.08 -7.64 -11.42
N PHE A 104 -11.01 -7.09 -10.82
CA PHE A 104 -9.64 -7.36 -11.29
C PHE A 104 -9.38 -8.88 -11.31
N PRO A 105 -8.77 -9.44 -12.37
CA PRO A 105 -8.59 -10.88 -12.52
C PRO A 105 -7.81 -11.52 -11.36
N SER A 106 -8.00 -12.82 -11.16
CA SER A 106 -7.25 -13.62 -10.19
C SER A 106 -6.48 -14.78 -10.81
N GLY A 107 -6.78 -15.14 -12.07
CA GLY A 107 -6.13 -16.26 -12.76
C GLY A 107 -4.76 -15.88 -13.32
N ILE A 108 -3.73 -16.68 -13.03
CA ILE A 108 -2.34 -16.43 -13.47
C ILE A 108 -2.23 -16.29 -14.99
N ALA A 109 -2.91 -17.14 -15.75
CA ALA A 109 -2.92 -17.12 -17.21
C ALA A 109 -3.44 -15.80 -17.81
N GLU A 110 -4.27 -15.07 -17.07
CA GLU A 110 -4.79 -13.75 -17.44
C GLU A 110 -3.91 -12.64 -16.86
N LEU A 111 -3.54 -12.74 -15.58
CA LEU A 111 -2.72 -11.76 -14.88
C LEU A 111 -1.37 -11.51 -15.53
N ARG A 112 -0.74 -12.54 -16.13
CA ARG A 112 0.56 -12.40 -16.81
C ARG A 112 0.50 -11.69 -18.16
N LYS A 113 -0.67 -11.23 -18.62
CA LYS A 113 -0.87 -10.60 -19.92
C LYS A 113 -1.24 -9.12 -19.78
N PRO A 114 -0.87 -8.27 -20.76
CA PRO A 114 -1.40 -6.91 -20.82
C PRO A 114 -2.94 -6.90 -20.87
N PRO A 115 -3.59 -5.93 -20.20
CA PRO A 115 -3.01 -4.82 -19.44
C PRO A 115 -2.78 -5.12 -17.95
N PHE A 116 -2.93 -6.37 -17.52
CA PHE A 116 -2.98 -6.76 -16.10
C PHE A 116 -1.61 -6.95 -15.48
N ASP A 117 -0.64 -7.45 -16.25
CA ASP A 117 0.72 -7.80 -15.83
C ASP A 117 1.41 -6.71 -15.00
N SER A 118 1.40 -5.47 -15.48
CA SER A 118 2.02 -4.34 -14.79
C SER A 118 1.34 -3.95 -13.47
N GLN A 119 0.08 -4.36 -13.27
CA GLN A 119 -0.73 -3.98 -12.11
C GLN A 119 -0.91 -5.13 -11.12
N ALA A 120 -0.72 -6.38 -11.54
CA ALA A 120 -1.10 -7.57 -10.80
C ALA A 120 -0.48 -7.61 -9.39
N ASP A 121 0.84 -7.48 -9.29
CA ASP A 121 1.54 -7.50 -8.00
C ASP A 121 1.10 -6.32 -7.10
N SER A 122 0.90 -5.15 -7.70
CA SER A 122 0.43 -3.95 -7.01
C SER A 122 -0.98 -4.11 -6.45
N VAL A 123 -1.89 -4.74 -7.19
CA VAL A 123 -3.25 -5.06 -6.75
C VAL A 123 -3.21 -6.10 -5.65
N MET A 124 -2.42 -7.17 -5.82
CA MET A 124 -2.25 -8.24 -4.85
C MET A 124 -1.83 -7.70 -3.47
N TYR A 125 -0.77 -6.88 -3.41
CA TYR A 125 -0.29 -6.33 -2.13
C TYR A 125 -1.34 -5.47 -1.42
N ARG A 126 -2.16 -4.72 -2.16
CA ARG A 126 -3.24 -3.91 -1.59
C ARG A 126 -4.41 -4.75 -1.09
N GLN A 127 -4.77 -5.81 -1.80
CA GLN A 127 -5.78 -6.76 -1.34
C GLN A 127 -5.33 -7.44 -0.04
N LEU A 128 -4.07 -7.89 0.03
CA LEU A 128 -3.51 -8.50 1.24
C LEU A 128 -3.50 -7.54 2.44
N MET A 129 -3.12 -6.27 2.23
CA MET A 129 -3.22 -5.24 3.27
C MET A 129 -4.66 -4.98 3.70
N ALA A 130 -5.61 -4.98 2.77
CA ALA A 130 -7.03 -4.80 3.08
C ALA A 130 -7.57 -5.96 3.91
N ASP A 131 -7.28 -7.20 3.54
CA ASP A 131 -7.70 -8.39 4.27
C ASP A 131 -7.12 -8.40 5.69
N ALA A 132 -5.83 -8.08 5.83
CA ALA A 132 -5.17 -7.96 7.13
C ALA A 132 -5.79 -6.87 8.01
N ALA A 133 -6.17 -5.74 7.42
CA ALA A 133 -6.86 -4.67 8.14
C ALA A 133 -8.28 -5.06 8.56
N GLN A 134 -9.03 -5.74 7.70
CA GLN A 134 -10.38 -6.23 8.00
C GLN A 134 -10.37 -7.26 9.14
N ARG A 135 -9.41 -8.20 9.15
CA ARG A 135 -9.23 -9.16 10.27
C ARG A 135 -8.99 -8.48 11.61
N ARG A 136 -8.47 -7.24 11.61
CA ARG A 136 -8.25 -6.41 12.81
C ARG A 136 -9.44 -5.51 13.15
N GLY A 137 -10.53 -5.57 12.38
CA GLY A 137 -11.69 -4.70 12.53
C GLY A 137 -11.45 -3.27 12.08
N TRP A 138 -10.42 -3.00 11.27
CA TRP A 138 -10.17 -1.67 10.71
C TRP A 138 -11.05 -1.44 9.49
N VAL A 139 -11.67 -0.26 9.40
CA VAL A 139 -12.37 0.17 8.21
C VAL A 139 -11.37 0.37 7.08
N VAL A 140 -11.63 -0.21 5.90
CA VAL A 140 -10.78 -0.05 4.71
C VAL A 140 -11.41 1.00 3.80
N HIS A 141 -10.75 2.15 3.70
CA HIS A 141 -11.08 3.19 2.72
C HIS A 141 -10.22 3.01 1.46
N ARG A 142 -10.80 3.31 0.31
CA ARG A 142 -10.08 3.31 -0.97
C ARG A 142 -10.05 4.72 -1.54
N PHE A 143 -8.89 5.14 -2.05
CA PHE A 143 -8.72 6.48 -2.61
C PHE A 143 -8.06 6.44 -4.00
N ASP A 144 -8.35 7.44 -4.82
CA ASP A 144 -7.62 7.65 -6.07
C ASP A 144 -6.28 8.35 -5.81
N GLY A 145 -5.17 7.65 -6.08
CA GLY A 145 -3.81 8.15 -5.86
C GLY A 145 -3.40 9.30 -6.78
N ALA A 146 -4.10 9.51 -7.90
CA ALA A 146 -3.84 10.64 -8.78
C ALA A 146 -4.35 11.96 -8.18
N THR A 147 -5.50 11.92 -7.50
CA THR A 147 -6.21 13.11 -7.02
C THR A 147 -6.11 13.33 -5.51
N ALA A 148 -5.59 12.36 -4.75
CA ALA A 148 -5.62 12.38 -3.28
C ALA A 148 -5.09 13.66 -2.61
N GLU A 149 -3.89 14.10 -2.97
CA GLU A 149 -3.25 15.29 -2.36
C GLU A 149 -4.03 16.57 -2.67
N GLY A 150 -4.57 16.69 -3.88
CA GLY A 150 -5.39 17.83 -4.32
C GLY A 150 -6.73 17.88 -3.58
N ARG A 151 -7.46 16.76 -3.56
CA ARG A 151 -8.74 16.66 -2.83
C ARG A 151 -8.59 16.90 -1.33
N ALA A 152 -7.53 16.36 -0.71
CA ALA A 152 -7.25 16.63 0.70
C ALA A 152 -6.95 18.12 0.94
N SER A 153 -6.23 18.77 0.02
CA SER A 153 -5.92 20.20 0.10
C SER A 153 -7.19 21.05 0.00
N GLU A 154 -8.14 20.70 -0.88
CA GLU A 154 -9.45 21.36 -0.99
C GLU A 154 -10.26 21.25 0.31
N LEU A 155 -10.29 20.06 0.93
CA LEU A 155 -10.98 19.85 2.20
C LEU A 155 -10.34 20.61 3.37
N LEU A 156 -9.01 20.69 3.41
CA LEU A 156 -8.27 21.37 4.47
C LEU A 156 -8.28 22.90 4.33
N GLY A 157 -8.51 23.42 3.12
CA GLY A 157 -8.49 24.85 2.83
C GLY A 157 -7.18 25.51 3.29
N PRO A 158 -7.23 26.61 4.07
CA PRO A 158 -6.03 27.31 4.55
C PRO A 158 -5.06 26.45 5.37
N ARG A 159 -5.53 25.33 5.97
CA ARG A 159 -4.69 24.43 6.78
C ARG A 159 -3.90 23.41 5.95
N ALA A 160 -4.12 23.35 4.63
CA ALA A 160 -3.52 22.33 3.77
C ALA A 160 -1.99 22.31 3.85
N GLU A 161 -1.35 23.47 3.83
CA GLU A 161 0.11 23.57 3.90
C GLU A 161 0.66 23.12 5.26
N GLU A 162 0.00 23.53 6.35
CA GLU A 162 0.35 23.12 7.70
C GLU A 162 0.24 21.60 7.88
N VAL A 163 -0.87 21.01 7.44
CA VAL A 163 -1.14 19.59 7.65
C VAL A 163 -0.32 18.72 6.70
N LEU A 164 -0.30 19.00 5.39
CA LEU A 164 0.31 18.10 4.40
C LEU A 164 1.83 18.30 4.29
N ARG A 165 2.35 19.51 4.52
CA ARG A 165 3.79 19.81 4.37
C ARG A 165 4.49 20.11 5.68
N GLY A 166 3.77 20.61 6.68
CA GLY A 166 4.31 20.89 8.02
C GLY A 166 5.04 19.73 8.70
N PRO A 167 4.64 18.45 8.54
CA PRO A 167 5.35 17.33 9.19
C PRO A 167 6.82 17.23 8.80
N ARG A 168 7.24 17.73 7.63
CA ARG A 168 8.67 17.81 7.28
C ARG A 168 9.47 18.64 8.28
N ARG A 169 8.91 19.74 8.79
CA ARG A 169 9.58 20.63 9.74
C ARG A 169 9.63 20.03 11.15
N THR A 170 8.59 19.32 11.55
CA THR A 170 8.47 18.78 12.92
C THR A 170 9.08 17.38 13.07
N LEU A 171 9.01 16.54 12.04
CA LEU A 171 9.50 15.15 12.05
C LEU A 171 10.79 14.95 11.25
N GLY A 172 11.27 15.97 10.54
CA GLY A 172 12.42 15.90 9.66
C GLY A 172 12.20 15.07 8.38
N PRO A 173 13.23 14.92 7.53
CA PRO A 173 13.19 14.02 6.38
C PRO A 173 13.19 12.53 6.80
N PRO A 174 12.72 11.60 5.94
CA PRO A 174 12.04 11.86 4.67
C PRO A 174 10.60 12.40 4.83
N TRP A 175 10.18 13.29 3.92
CA TRP A 175 8.79 13.72 3.79
C TRP A 175 8.50 14.06 2.33
N ASN A 176 8.36 13.01 1.52
CA ASN A 176 8.24 13.10 0.06
C ASN A 176 6.76 12.99 -0.39
N ARG A 177 6.54 12.84 -1.70
CA ARG A 177 5.19 12.70 -2.28
C ARG A 177 4.41 11.53 -1.68
N ASP A 178 5.07 10.40 -1.42
CA ASP A 178 4.39 9.21 -0.86
C ASP A 178 3.90 9.45 0.57
N HIS A 179 4.69 10.16 1.39
CA HIS A 179 4.27 10.54 2.74
C HIS A 179 3.06 11.47 2.70
N ARG A 180 3.06 12.45 1.79
CA ARG A 180 1.94 13.37 1.63
C ARG A 180 0.69 12.69 1.09
N MET A 181 0.84 11.76 0.14
CA MET A 181 -0.26 10.96 -0.39
C MET A 181 -0.86 10.05 0.69
N ALA A 182 -0.03 9.38 1.48
CA ALA A 182 -0.47 8.59 2.63
C ALA A 182 -1.23 9.47 3.65
N LEU A 183 -0.69 10.63 4.04
CA LEU A 183 -1.38 11.55 4.94
C LEU A 183 -2.70 12.07 4.36
N ALA A 184 -2.69 12.50 3.10
CA ALA A 184 -3.87 12.97 2.38
C ALA A 184 -4.98 11.92 2.39
N ALA A 185 -4.65 10.64 2.21
CA ALA A 185 -5.63 9.56 2.30
C ALA A 185 -6.32 9.49 3.67
N THR A 186 -5.61 9.74 4.77
CA THR A 186 -6.22 9.79 6.11
C THR A 186 -7.15 10.99 6.30
N VAL A 187 -6.94 12.08 5.56
CA VAL A 187 -7.81 13.26 5.55
C VAL A 187 -9.09 12.94 4.77
N LEU A 188 -8.98 12.29 3.61
CA LEU A 188 -10.16 11.88 2.83
C LEU A 188 -11.04 10.90 3.61
N ALA A 189 -10.44 9.97 4.35
CA ALA A 189 -11.16 9.03 5.19
C ALA A 189 -11.79 9.66 6.45
N SER A 190 -11.60 10.95 6.73
CA SER A 190 -12.21 11.60 7.91
C SER A 190 -13.62 12.12 7.66
N ILE A 191 -14.08 12.11 6.41
CA ILE A 191 -15.39 12.64 5.99
C ILE A 191 -16.32 11.56 5.44
N GLU A 192 -15.88 10.31 5.44
CA GLU A 192 -16.66 9.11 5.07
C GLU A 192 -17.25 8.46 6.34
#